data_AF-A0A7C3S7D1-F1
#
_entry.id   AF-A0A7C3S7D1-F1
#
_cell.length_a   1.000
_cell.length_b   1.000
_cell.length_c   1.000
_cell.angle_alpha   90.00
_cell.angle_beta   90.00
_cell.angle_gamma   90.00
#
_symmetry.space_group_name_H-M   'P 1'
#
loop_
_entity.id
_entity.type
_entity.pdbx_description
1 polymer ?
#
loop_
_entity_poly.entity_id
_entity_poly.type
_entity_poly.pdbx_seq_one_letter_code
_entity_poly.pdbx_strand_id
1 'polypeptide(L)' 'MPLQVTSRELENGIVLLELKGSMDAASQNELLDAFNDAIRKAEKGVIVSLEGVDFMDSS' A
#
# COMPACT_ATOMS: atom_id res chain seq x y z
N MET A 1 15.00 4.34 2.62
CA MET A 1 14.64 3.46 3.77
C MET A 1 13.75 2.36 3.22
N PRO A 2 13.75 1.13 3.76
CA PRO A 2 12.88 0.08 3.23
C PRO A 2 11.41 0.52 3.29
N LEU A 3 10.63 0.13 2.28
CA LEU A 3 9.22 0.44 2.23
C LEU A 3 8.50 -0.26 3.39
N GLN A 4 7.67 0.49 4.12
CA GLN A 4 6.76 -0.01 5.12
C GLN A 4 5.34 0.08 4.57
N VAL A 5 4.63 -1.04 4.60
CA VAL A 5 3.24 -1.12 4.16
C VAL A 5 2.37 -1.47 5.34
N THR A 6 1.41 -0.61 5.67
CA THR A 6 0.40 -0.87 6.70
C THR A 6 -0.97 -0.96 6.04
N SER A 7 -1.77 -1.95 6.43
CA SER A 7 -3.16 -2.07 5.97
C SER A 7 -4.12 -1.93 7.15
N ARG A 8 -5.18 -1.15 6.97
CA ARG A 8 -6.27 -1.05 7.95
C ARG A 8 -7.62 -1.02 7.24
N GLU A 9 -8.60 -1.72 7.78
CA GLU A 9 -9.98 -1.62 7.34
C GLU A 9 -10.63 -0.36 7.94
N LEU A 10 -11.34 0.39 7.09
CA LEU A 10 -12.17 1.52 7.48
C LEU A 10 -13.63 1.07 7.63
N GLU A 11 -14.43 1.82 8.40
CA GLU A 11 -15.82 1.50 8.80
C GLU A 11 -16.84 1.34 7.65
N ASN A 12 -16.41 1.33 6.38
CA ASN A 12 -17.29 1.27 5.21
C ASN A 12 -16.95 0.13 4.23
N GLY A 13 -16.14 -0.85 4.63
CA GLY A 13 -15.66 -1.90 3.70
C GLY A 13 -14.61 -1.38 2.72
N ILE A 14 -13.94 -0.28 3.09
CA ILE A 14 -12.81 0.28 2.36
C ILE A 14 -11.55 -0.12 3.11
N VAL A 15 -10.54 -0.59 2.38
CA VAL A 15 -9.21 -0.84 2.96
C VAL A 15 -8.31 0.34 2.67
N LEU A 16 -7.65 0.87 3.69
CA LEU A 16 -6.60 1.87 3.56
C LEU A 16 -5.24 1.17 3.60
N LEU A 17 -4.44 1.38 2.55
CA LEU A 17 -3.03 1.04 2.49
C LEU A 17 -2.19 2.30 2.71
N GLU A 18 -1.36 2.30 3.74
CA GLU A 18 -0.44 3.38 4.06
C GLU A 18 0.98 2.94 3.68
N LEU A 19 1.57 3.67 2.73
CA LEU A 19 2.92 3.43 2.23
C LEU A 19 3.86 4.47 2.83
N LYS A 20 4.96 3.99 3.43
CA LYS A 20 5.97 4.85 4.06
C LYS A 20 7.39 4.42 3.70
N GLY A 21 8.24 5.37 3.30
CA GLY A 21 9.62 5.12 2.90
C GLY A 21 9.84 5.19 1.39
N SER A 22 10.79 4.40 0.87
CA SER A 22 11.20 4.47 -0.54
C SER A 22 10.57 3.32 -1.33
N MET A 23 9.87 3.65 -2.42
CA MET A 23 9.39 2.66 -3.39
C MET A 23 10.46 2.43 -4.45
N ASP A 24 11.11 1.28 -4.37
CA ASP A 24 12.10 0.80 -5.34
C ASP A 24 11.71 -0.58 -5.90
N ALA A 25 12.47 -1.05 -6.90
CA ALA A 25 12.22 -2.36 -7.53
C ALA A 25 12.30 -3.54 -6.54
N ALA A 26 13.04 -3.41 -5.44
CA ALA A 26 13.11 -4.46 -4.41
C ALA A 26 11.79 -4.56 -3.62
N SER A 27 11.07 -3.44 -3.49
CA SER A 27 9.82 -3.31 -2.74
C SER A 27 8.57 -3.65 -3.57
N GLN A 28 8.72 -3.87 -4.88
CA GLN A 28 7.60 -4.03 -5.82
C GLN A 28 6.75 -5.27 -5.53
N ASN A 29 7.39 -6.39 -5.18
CA ASN A 29 6.67 -7.64 -4.86
C ASN A 29 5.85 -7.51 -3.57
N GLU A 30 6.44 -6.91 -2.52
CA GLU A 30 5.73 -6.66 -1.26
C GLU A 30 4.54 -5.71 -1.44
N LEU A 31 4.70 -4.69 -2.29
CA LEU A 31 3.59 -3.82 -2.69
C LEU A 31 2.46 -4.59 -3.36
N LEU A 32 2.78 -5.42 -4.37
CA LEU A 32 1.79 -6.20 -5.09
C LEU A 32 1.03 -7.15 -4.18
N ASP A 33 1.74 -7.82 -3.27
CA ASP A 33 1.12 -8.73 -2.28
C ASP A 33 0.19 -7.96 -1.34
N ALA A 34 0.63 -6.82 -0.80
CA ALA A 34 -0.20 -5.98 0.06
C ALA A 34 -1.43 -5.40 -0.67
N PHE A 35 -1.29 -5.02 -1.94
CA PHE A 35 -2.39 -4.59 -2.78
C PHE A 35 -3.39 -5.72 -3.03
N ASN A 36 -2.92 -6.90 -3.39
CA ASN A 36 -3.78 -8.06 -3.61
C ASN A 36 -4.56 -8.43 -2.35
N ASP A 37 -3.91 -8.41 -1.19
CA ASP A 37 -4.56 -8.65 0.09
C ASP A 37 -5.59 -7.56 0.43
N ALA A 38 -5.27 -6.29 0.20
CA ALA A 38 -6.20 -5.19 0.42
C ALA A 38 -7.43 -5.28 -0.49
N ILE A 39 -7.24 -5.61 -1.77
CA ILE A 39 -8.33 -5.80 -2.73
C ILE A 39 -9.22 -6.99 -2.32
N ARG A 40 -8.63 -8.08 -1.84
CA ARG A 40 -9.40 -9.25 -1.37
C ARG A 40 -10.24 -8.94 -0.14
N LYS A 41 -9.76 -8.08 0.74
CA LYS A 41 -10.47 -7.66 1.97
C LYS A 41 -11.44 -6.51 1.73
N ALA A 42 -11.19 -5.68 0.73
CA ALA A 42 -12.02 -4.54 0.40
C ALA A 42 -13.35 -4.96 -0.22
N GLU A 43 -14.45 -4.65 0.46
CA GLU A 43 -15.80 -4.87 -0.08
C GLU A 43 -16.21 -3.76 -1.06
N LYS A 44 -15.74 -2.52 -0.84
CA LYS A 44 -16.14 -1.34 -1.64
C LYS A 44 -15.01 -0.69 -2.40
N GLY A 45 -13.77 -0.82 -1.92
CA GLY A 45 -12.61 -0.26 -2.60
C GLY A 45 -11.37 -0.14 -1.72
N VAL A 46 -10.27 0.26 -2.34
CA VAL A 46 -8.97 0.45 -1.69
C VAL A 46 -8.55 1.90 -1.83
N ILE A 47 -8.11 2.51 -0.73
CA ILE A 47 -7.45 3.81 -0.70
C ILE A 47 -5.97 3.57 -0.45
N VAL A 48 -5.11 4.24 -1.22
CA VAL A 48 -3.66 4.13 -1.09
C VAL A 48 -3.14 5.50 -0.69
N SER A 49 -2.60 5.61 0.52
CA SER A 49 -1.94 6.81 1.01
C SER A 49 -0.46 6.76 0.69
N LEU A 50 0.00 7.79 -0.03
CA LEU A 50 1.41 8.02 -0.37
C LEU A 50 2.05 9.09 0.51
N GLU A 51 1.37 9.53 1.58
CA GLU A 51 1.83 10.63 2.43
C GLU A 51 3.19 10.37 3.08
N GLY A 52 3.51 9.10 3.33
CA GLY A 52 4.81 8.68 3.89
C GLY A 52 5.87 8.32 2.84
N VAL A 53 5.58 8.44 1.55
CA VAL A 53 6.51 8.02 0.49
C VAL A 53 7.52 9.14 0.21
N ASP A 54 8.79 8.88 0.54
CA ASP A 54 9.88 9.84 0.39
C ASP A 54 10.48 9.83 -1.03
N PHE A 55 10.36 8.70 -1.74
CA PHE A 55 10.95 8.49 -3.05
C PHE A 55 10.17 7.42 -3.82
N MET A 56 9.91 7.66 -5.11
CA MET A 56 9.26 6.72 -6.01
C MET A 56 10.07 6.63 -7.29
N ASP A 57 10.64 5.45 -7.56
CA ASP A 57 11.35 5.20 -8.82
C ASP A 57 10.34 4.85 -9.93
N SER A 58 10.62 5.28 -11.16
CA SER A 58 9.88 4.82 -12.33
C SER A 58 10.50 3.52 -12.82
N SER A 59 10.15 2.42 -12.16
CA SER A 59 10.50 1.05 -12.59
C SER A 59 9.71 0.63 -13.83
#